data_AF-A0A2E9BZ04-F1
#
_entry.id   AF-A0A2E9BZ04-F1
#
_cell.length_a   1.000
_cell.length_b   1.000
_cell.length_c   1.000
_cell.angle_alpha   90.00
_cell.angle_beta   90.00
_cell.angle_gamma   90.00
#
_symmetry.space_group_name_H-M   'P 1'
#
loop_
_entity.id
_entity.type
_entity.pdbx_description
1 polymer ?
#
loop_
_entity_poly.entity_id
_entity_poly.type
_entity_poly.pdbx_seq_one_letter_code
_entity_poly.pdbx_strand_id
1 'polypeptide(L)'
;MSNGPHKRTGKRIAIGARPPANPHAEAWIRQGDGADLNKGDLYTARLTLDVTPALRARIKVSAFTQNTTVAELLRVLLEREFQEKTP
;
A
#
# COMPACT_ATOMS: atom_id res chain seq x y z
N MET A 1 18.93 8.16 51.77
CA MET A 1 17.59 7.57 52.06
C MET A 1 16.65 8.00 50.93
N SER A 2 15.92 7.05 50.36
CA SER A 2 15.36 7.02 49.01
C SER A 2 14.29 8.06 48.66
N ASN A 3 14.32 8.59 47.43
CA ASN A 3 13.15 9.11 46.73
C ASN A 3 12.59 8.00 45.81
N GLY A 4 11.34 7.60 46.05
CA GLY A 4 10.67 6.47 45.40
C GLY A 4 10.26 6.72 43.95
N PRO A 5 10.01 5.65 43.17
CA PRO A 5 9.77 5.77 41.74
C PRO A 5 8.36 6.31 41.43
N HIS A 6 8.28 7.29 40.53
CA HIS A 6 7.03 7.74 39.92
C HIS A 6 6.39 6.58 39.13
N LYS A 7 5.34 5.98 39.72
CA LYS A 7 4.55 4.93 39.08
C LYS A 7 3.60 5.57 38.06
N ARG A 8 3.98 5.56 36.78
CA ARG A 8 3.07 5.85 35.66
C ARG A 8 1.96 4.80 35.66
N THR A 9 0.79 5.14 36.18
CA THR A 9 -0.38 4.26 36.16
C THR A 9 -0.92 4.18 34.73
N GLY A 10 -0.64 3.06 34.05
CA GLY A 10 -1.28 2.75 32.77
C GLY A 10 -2.78 2.63 32.97
N LYS A 11 -3.55 3.51 32.32
CA LYS A 11 -5.02 3.54 32.38
C LYS A 11 -5.55 2.23 31.80
N ARG A 12 -5.98 1.30 32.66
CA ARG A 12 -6.52 0.00 32.28
C ARG A 12 -7.80 0.23 31.47
N ILE A 13 -7.80 -0.16 30.19
CA ILE A 13 -9.00 -0.16 29.37
C ILE A 13 -9.79 -1.42 29.71
N ALA A 14 -11.03 -1.26 30.16
CA ALA A 14 -11.92 -2.37 30.47
C ALA A 14 -12.24 -3.16 29.18
N ILE A 15 -12.31 -4.50 29.26
CA ILE A 15 -12.72 -5.33 28.12
C ILE A 15 -14.15 -4.92 27.73
N GLY A 16 -14.32 -4.37 26.53
CA GLY A 16 -15.58 -3.79 26.03
C GLY A 16 -15.59 -2.25 25.90
N ALA A 17 -14.60 -1.55 26.45
CA ALA A 17 -14.45 -0.11 26.23
C ALA A 17 -13.80 0.15 24.86
N ARG A 18 -14.48 0.92 24.00
CA ARG A 18 -13.93 1.38 22.72
C ARG A 18 -12.61 2.12 22.99
N PRO A 19 -11.47 1.72 22.38
CA PRO A 19 -10.24 2.48 22.46
C PRO A 19 -10.48 3.93 22.04
N PRO A 20 -9.81 4.92 22.65
CA PRO A 20 -9.94 6.31 22.22
C PRO A 20 -9.63 6.41 20.73
N ALA A 21 -10.46 7.18 20.00
CA ALA A 21 -10.35 7.33 18.54
C ALA A 21 -8.91 7.66 18.17
N ASN A 22 -8.21 6.69 17.58
CA ASN A 22 -6.83 6.83 17.18
C ASN A 22 -6.81 7.57 15.84
N PRO A 23 -6.30 8.81 15.75
CA PRO A 23 -6.24 9.55 14.50
C PRO A 23 -5.45 8.79 13.42
N HIS A 24 -4.48 7.98 13.81
CA HIS A 24 -3.69 7.13 12.92
C HIS A 24 -4.49 5.94 12.36
N ALA A 25 -5.46 5.42 13.12
CA ALA A 25 -6.35 4.37 12.64
C ALA A 25 -7.37 4.94 11.65
N GLU A 26 -7.90 6.13 11.91
CA GLU A 26 -8.76 6.83 10.93
C GLU A 26 -8.00 7.20 9.66
N ALA A 27 -6.74 7.62 9.78
CA ALA A 27 -5.88 7.89 8.62
C ALA A 27 -5.67 6.63 7.77
N TRP A 28 -5.42 5.47 8.39
CA TRP A 28 -5.32 4.18 7.68
C TRP A 28 -6.62 3.78 6.97
N ILE A 29 -7.78 4.04 7.58
CA ILE A 29 -9.09 3.75 6.98
C ILE A 29 -9.36 4.66 5.79
N ARG A 30 -9.09 5.98 5.91
CA ARG A 30 -9.30 6.95 4.83
C ARG A 30 -8.34 6.79 3.66
N GLN A 31 -7.11 6.33 3.92
CA GLN A 31 -6.11 6.08 2.87
C GLN A 31 -6.47 4.91 1.95
N GLY A 32 -7.33 4.00 2.40
CA GLY A 32 -7.82 2.87 1.59
C GLY A 32 -8.98 3.21 0.63
N ASP A 33 -9.66 4.35 0.81
CA ASP A 33 -10.98 4.62 0.21
C ASP A 33 -10.97 5.68 -0.91
N GLY A 34 -9.80 5.98 -1.49
CA GLY A 34 -9.72 6.74 -2.75
C GLY A 34 -9.69 8.27 -2.63
N ALA A 35 -9.16 8.82 -1.53
CA ALA A 35 -9.12 10.27 -1.30
C ALA A 35 -8.07 11.06 -2.12
N ASP A 36 -7.24 10.41 -2.95
CA ASP A 36 -6.11 11.06 -3.65
C ASP A 36 -6.20 10.97 -5.18
N LEU A 37 -7.41 10.92 -5.76
CA LEU A 37 -7.58 10.92 -7.21
C LEU A 37 -7.17 12.27 -7.83
N ASN A 38 -5.89 12.43 -8.13
CA ASN A 38 -5.36 13.48 -9.00
C ASN A 38 -5.88 13.30 -10.44
N LYS A 39 -5.88 14.33 -11.29
CA LYS A 39 -6.32 14.23 -12.70
C LYS A 39 -5.57 13.16 -13.51
N GLY A 40 -4.34 12.81 -13.12
CA GLY A 40 -3.59 11.67 -13.67
C GLY A 40 -4.18 10.30 -13.29
N ASP A 41 -4.92 10.24 -12.19
CA ASP A 41 -5.64 9.05 -11.71
C ASP A 41 -7.00 8.84 -12.41
N LEU A 42 -7.47 9.85 -13.16
CA LEU A 42 -8.73 9.76 -13.92
C LEU A 42 -8.64 8.82 -15.13
N TYR A 43 -7.42 8.53 -15.59
CA TYR A 43 -7.14 7.64 -16.72
C TYR A 43 -6.31 6.41 -16.31
N THR A 44 -6.16 6.14 -15.01
CA THR A 44 -5.50 4.94 -14.49
C THR A 44 -6.54 3.93 -14.02
N ALA A 45 -6.28 2.64 -14.25
CA ALA A 45 -7.10 1.55 -13.73
C ALA A 45 -6.22 0.58 -12.92
N ARG A 46 -6.79 -0.01 -11.86
CA ARG A 46 -6.10 -1.05 -11.07
C ARG A 46 -6.16 -2.39 -11.80
N LEU A 47 -5.01 -2.91 -12.19
CA LEU A 47 -4.89 -4.24 -12.80
C LEU A 47 -4.62 -5.31 -11.73
N THR A 48 -5.49 -6.33 -11.66
CA THR A 48 -5.31 -7.52 -10.83
C THR A 48 -5.13 -8.72 -11.75
N LEU A 49 -4.05 -9.50 -11.56
CA LEU A 49 -3.69 -10.61 -12.42
C LEU A 49 -3.43 -11.86 -11.59
N ASP A 50 -4.06 -12.97 -12.00
CA ASP A 50 -3.67 -14.29 -11.55
C ASP A 50 -2.49 -14.79 -12.38
N VAL A 51 -1.38 -15.07 -11.72
CA VAL A 51 -0.15 -15.59 -12.34
C VAL A 51 0.36 -16.78 -11.54
N THR A 52 1.03 -17.71 -12.22
CA THR A 52 1.66 -18.83 -11.51
C THR A 52 2.75 -18.32 -10.56
N PRO A 53 3.02 -19.03 -9.44
CA PRO A 53 4.10 -18.65 -8.53
C PRO A 53 5.46 -18.54 -9.22
N ALA A 54 5.73 -19.43 -10.19
CA ALA A 54 6.94 -19.41 -10.99
C ALA A 54 7.05 -18.15 -11.86
N LEU A 55 5.96 -17.74 -12.52
CA LEU A 55 5.94 -16.51 -13.32
C LEU A 55 6.12 -15.27 -12.44
N ARG A 56 5.45 -15.22 -11.28
CA ARG A 56 5.62 -14.14 -10.30
C ARG A 56 7.07 -14.01 -9.84
N ALA A 57 7.76 -15.13 -9.59
CA ALA A 57 9.16 -15.13 -9.22
C ALA A 57 10.04 -14.54 -10.32
N ARG A 58 9.82 -14.96 -11.58
CA ARG A 58 10.55 -14.43 -12.74
C ARG A 58 10.35 -12.93 -12.93
N ILE A 59 9.09 -12.45 -12.87
CA ILE A 59 8.76 -11.02 -12.97
C ILE A 59 9.48 -10.22 -11.88
N LYS A 60 9.46 -10.72 -10.63
CA LYS A 60 10.12 -10.04 -9.51
C LYS A 60 11.64 -9.97 -9.70
N VAL A 61 12.28 -11.06 -10.15
CA VAL A 61 13.72 -11.08 -10.44
C VAL A 61 14.05 -10.10 -11.56
N SER A 62 13.29 -10.08 -12.65
CA SER A 62 13.49 -9.14 -13.75
C SER A 62 13.38 -7.68 -13.30
N ALA A 63 12.34 -7.35 -12.51
CA ALA A 63 12.17 -6.01 -11.95
C ALA A 63 13.36 -5.59 -11.06
N PHE A 64 13.83 -6.51 -10.21
CA PHE A 64 15.00 -6.28 -9.36
C PHE A 64 16.28 -6.04 -10.18
N THR A 65 16.54 -6.86 -11.20
CA THR A 65 17.73 -6.71 -12.06
C THR A 65 17.74 -5.40 -12.86
N GLN A 66 16.56 -4.87 -13.20
CA GLN A 66 16.39 -3.63 -13.94
C GLN A 66 16.21 -2.42 -13.02
N ASN A 67 16.31 -2.62 -11.70
CA ASN A 67 16.17 -1.59 -10.68
C ASN A 67 14.84 -0.79 -10.77
N THR A 68 13.77 -1.48 -11.18
CA THR A 68 12.42 -0.92 -11.37
C THR A 68 11.38 -1.68 -10.53
N THR A 69 10.17 -1.15 -10.42
CA THR A 69 9.06 -1.85 -9.75
C THR A 69 8.41 -2.87 -10.67
N VAL A 70 7.75 -3.89 -10.11
CA VAL A 70 6.96 -4.84 -10.89
C VAL A 70 5.84 -4.13 -11.67
N ALA A 71 5.19 -3.14 -11.06
CA ALA A 71 4.14 -2.36 -11.72
C ALA A 71 4.68 -1.61 -12.95
N GLU A 72 5.87 -1.02 -12.82
CA GLU A 72 6.49 -0.28 -13.92
C GLU A 72 6.99 -1.20 -15.04
N LEU A 73 7.59 -2.33 -14.69
CA LEU A 73 7.97 -3.36 -15.66
C LEU A 73 6.75 -3.86 -16.46
N LEU A 74 5.62 -4.11 -15.77
CA LEU A 74 4.38 -4.52 -16.43
C LEU A 74 3.78 -3.41 -17.29
N ARG A 75 3.84 -2.15 -16.84
CA ARG A 75 3.39 -0.99 -17.63
C ARG A 75 4.15 -0.89 -18.95
N VAL A 76 5.48 -0.90 -18.90
CA VAL A 76 6.33 -0.83 -20.12
C VAL A 76 6.08 -2.02 -21.05
N LEU A 77 5.86 -3.22 -20.50
CA LEU A 77 5.51 -4.40 -21.29
C LEU A 77 4.18 -4.22 -22.01
N LEU A 78 3.15 -3.77 -21.28
CA LEU A 78 1.81 -3.55 -21.84
C LEU A 78 1.79 -2.42 -22.87
N GLU A 79 2.50 -1.32 -22.65
CA GLU A 79 2.61 -0.21 -23.60
C GLU A 79 3.27 -0.64 -24.93
N ARG A 80 4.26 -1.52 -24.86
CA ARG A 80 4.91 -2.07 -26.07
C ARG A 80 4.01 -3.01 -26.86
N GLU A 81 3.20 -3.80 -26.15
CA GLU A 81 2.28 -4.76 -26.78
C GLU A 81 1.04 -4.06 -27.36
N PHE A 82 0.53 -3.03 -26.67
CA PHE A 82 -0.67 -2.28 -27.02
C PHE A 82 -0.33 -0.84 -27.43
N GLN A 83 0.50 -0.68 -28.46
CA GLN A 83 0.81 0.64 -29.01
C GLN A 83 -0.47 1.34 -29.47
N GLU A 84 -0.61 2.63 -29.17
CA GLU A 84 -1.69 3.46 -29.70
C GLU A 84 -1.59 3.48 -31.22
N LYS A 85 -2.47 2.76 -31.90
CA LYS A 85 -2.67 2.94 -33.33
C LYS A 85 -3.40 4.27 -33.51
N THR A 86 -2.65 5.32 -33.76
CA THR A 86 -3.23 6.57 -34.26
C THR A 86 -4.04 6.23 -35.52
N PRO A 87 -5.34 6.58 -35.59
CA PRO A 87 -6.14 6.38 -36.79
C PRO A 87 -5.62 7.19 -37.98
#